data_AF-A0A955X1S4-F1
#
_entry.id   AF-A0A955X1S4-F1
#
_cell.length_a   1.000
_cell.length_b   1.000
_cell.length_c   1.000
_cell.angle_alpha   90.00
_cell.angle_beta   90.00
_cell.angle_gamma   90.00
#
_symmetry.space_group_name_H-M   'P 1'
#
loop_
_entity.id
_entity.type
_entity.pdbx_description
1 polymer ?
#
loop_
_entity_poly.entity_id
_entity_poly.type
_entity_poly.pdbx_seq_one_letter_code
_entity_poly.pdbx_strand_id
1 'polypeptide(L)'
;MRFIVPAALPRLARLLEEVGLAVDVRADVAAVEGPLGPIPLRSGFPLHQLREVLRAARLTVPGLTARGAVGQRWQAILQELHGAPLVVGVGEPDSAQDALPDLEPALDLHQAMEVLLVAHRVALMDADLPRAAAALSRFSAAMLAHVEVEDRLVMPRYRDAAPAGGWARGADPDIVSNEHEKIQRRLPELLAAVREVEAAGLAEAERKVACLDLLDREKVFADLLEHHDLRERAHVYPRLEVVLGPEERQAMALCVLDGFTAGVA
;
A
#
# COMPACT_ATOMS: atom_id res chain seq x y z
N MET A 1 18.99 -22.17 17.63
CA MET A 1 18.48 -20.79 17.46
C MET A 1 17.00 -20.91 17.12
N ARG A 2 16.11 -20.48 18.01
CA ARG A 2 14.64 -20.59 17.81
C ARG A 2 14.18 -19.38 17.00
N PHE A 3 13.67 -19.61 15.81
CA PHE A 3 13.02 -18.58 15.01
C PHE A 3 11.64 -18.30 15.60
N ILE A 4 11.33 -17.03 15.82
CA ILE A 4 10.01 -16.58 16.24
C ILE A 4 9.24 -16.34 14.94
N VAL A 5 8.27 -17.21 14.65
CA VAL A 5 7.29 -16.98 13.59
C VAL A 5 6.59 -15.66 13.93
N PRO A 6 6.60 -14.63 13.05
CA PRO A 6 5.90 -13.38 13.30
C PRO A 6 4.46 -13.66 13.73
N ALA A 7 3.98 -13.03 14.81
CA ALA A 7 2.62 -13.23 15.31
C ALA A 7 1.53 -12.92 14.26
N ALA A 8 1.89 -12.17 13.21
CA ALA A 8 1.08 -11.94 12.00
C ALA A 8 0.71 -13.22 11.26
N LEU A 9 1.61 -14.20 11.13
CA LEU A 9 1.45 -15.32 10.21
C LEU A 9 0.29 -16.25 10.58
N PRO A 10 0.12 -16.67 11.85
CA PRO A 10 -1.07 -17.40 12.27
C PRO A 10 -2.36 -16.57 12.18
N ARG A 11 -2.29 -15.25 12.38
CA ARG A 11 -3.45 -14.33 12.33
C ARG A 11 -3.92 -14.10 10.89
N LEU A 12 -2.98 -13.91 9.97
CA LEU A 12 -3.18 -13.83 8.52
C LEU A 12 -3.72 -15.15 7.98
N ALA A 13 -3.17 -16.29 8.42
CA ALA A 13 -3.70 -17.61 8.05
C ALA A 13 -5.16 -17.82 8.50
N ARG A 14 -5.51 -17.36 9.71
CA ARG A 14 -6.88 -17.44 10.23
C ARG A 14 -7.84 -16.49 9.50
N LEU A 15 -7.43 -15.25 9.21
CA LEU A 15 -8.20 -14.30 8.38
C LEU A 15 -8.43 -14.84 6.96
N LEU A 16 -7.43 -15.53 6.40
CA LEU A 16 -7.54 -16.20 5.10
C LEU A 16 -8.50 -17.41 5.19
N GLU A 17 -8.45 -18.22 6.25
CA GLU A 17 -9.40 -19.32 6.48
C GLU A 17 -10.85 -18.84 6.64
N GLU A 18 -11.08 -17.72 7.33
CA GLU A 18 -12.41 -17.12 7.54
C GLU A 18 -13.05 -16.63 6.23
N VAL A 19 -12.25 -16.29 5.22
CA VAL A 19 -12.72 -15.96 3.87
C VAL A 19 -12.66 -17.14 2.89
N GLY A 20 -12.50 -18.36 3.40
CA GLY A 20 -12.53 -19.59 2.62
C GLY A 20 -11.23 -19.95 1.90
N LEU A 21 -10.11 -19.35 2.30
CA LEU A 21 -8.77 -19.64 1.77
C LEU A 21 -8.02 -20.53 2.77
N ALA A 22 -7.89 -21.82 2.45
CA ALA A 22 -7.06 -22.72 3.25
C ALA A 22 -5.57 -22.40 3.05
N VAL A 23 -4.87 -22.04 4.13
CA VAL A 23 -3.42 -21.79 4.11
C VAL A 23 -2.73 -22.83 4.99
N ASP A 24 -2.05 -23.81 4.38
CA ASP A 24 -1.21 -24.75 5.13
C ASP A 24 0.11 -24.05 5.49
N VAL A 25 0.15 -23.37 6.64
CA VAL A 25 1.37 -22.75 7.18
C VAL A 25 2.24 -23.81 7.84
N ARG A 26 2.77 -24.74 7.05
CA ARG A 26 3.95 -25.51 7.45
C ARG A 26 5.17 -24.68 7.09
N ALA A 27 5.53 -23.80 8.01
CA ALA A 27 6.73 -22.99 7.92
C ALA A 27 7.95 -23.92 8.08
N ASP A 28 8.44 -24.49 6.98
CA ASP A 28 9.80 -25.00 6.92
C ASP A 28 10.72 -23.78 6.67
N VAL A 29 10.86 -22.94 7.70
CA VAL A 29 11.83 -21.84 7.73
C VAL A 29 13.21 -22.42 7.99
N ALA A 30 13.65 -23.33 7.13
CA ALA A 30 15.07 -23.57 6.97
C ALA A 30 15.64 -22.31 6.31
N ALA A 31 16.58 -21.66 6.99
CA ALA A 31 17.19 -20.39 6.64
C ALA A 31 17.29 -20.18 5.12
N VAL A 32 16.57 -19.18 4.61
CA VAL A 32 16.79 -18.71 3.24
C VAL A 32 18.07 -17.90 3.26
N GLU A 33 19.20 -18.59 3.03
CA GLU A 33 20.46 -17.93 2.71
C GLU A 33 20.37 -17.40 1.27
N GLY A 34 20.10 -16.09 1.15
CA GLY A 34 20.40 -15.38 -0.08
C GLY A 34 21.92 -15.19 -0.22
N PRO A 35 22.43 -14.83 -1.42
CA PRO A 35 23.86 -14.57 -1.66
C PRO A 35 24.44 -13.40 -0.83
N LEU A 36 23.62 -12.75 0.00
CA LEU A 36 23.94 -11.60 0.84
C LEU A 36 23.74 -11.85 2.35
N GLY A 37 23.42 -13.09 2.77
CA GLY A 37 23.22 -13.45 4.19
C GLY A 37 21.77 -13.29 4.70
N PRO A 38 21.53 -13.47 6.01
CA PRO A 38 20.18 -13.43 6.60
C PRO A 38 19.56 -12.04 6.47
N ILE A 39 18.32 -11.99 5.94
CA ILE A 39 17.56 -10.75 5.73
C ILE A 39 16.69 -10.50 6.97
N PRO A 40 16.94 -9.44 7.75
CA PRO A 40 16.09 -9.10 8.88
C PRO A 40 14.85 -8.31 8.44
N LEU A 41 13.69 -8.66 9.00
CA LEU A 41 12.39 -8.02 8.76
C LEU A 41 12.25 -6.76 9.63
N ARG A 42 11.70 -5.68 9.10
CA ARG A 42 11.54 -4.39 9.80
C ARG A 42 10.17 -3.78 9.55
N SER A 43 9.64 -3.01 10.49
CA SER A 43 8.50 -2.11 10.26
C SER A 43 8.93 -0.95 9.36
N GLY A 44 8.24 -0.76 8.23
CA GLY A 44 8.66 0.13 7.14
C GLY A 44 9.20 -0.65 5.93
N PHE A 45 8.41 -1.62 5.46
CA PHE A 45 8.74 -2.54 4.37
C PHE A 45 8.88 -1.82 3.02
N PRO A 46 10.08 -1.71 2.42
CA PRO A 46 10.18 -1.41 1.00
C PRO A 46 9.79 -2.65 0.18
N LEU A 47 9.08 -2.44 -0.94
CA LEU A 47 8.54 -3.48 -1.84
C LEU A 47 9.52 -4.63 -2.20
N HIS A 48 10.82 -4.38 -2.20
CA HIS A 48 11.83 -5.42 -2.47
C HIS A 48 11.91 -6.51 -1.39
N GLN A 49 11.60 -6.20 -0.11
CA GLN A 49 11.66 -7.17 0.99
C GLN A 49 10.37 -7.98 1.13
N LEU A 50 9.20 -7.38 0.85
CA LEU A 50 7.93 -8.11 0.73
C LEU A 50 8.03 -9.18 -0.36
N ARG A 51 8.73 -8.84 -1.46
CA ARG A 51 9.00 -9.78 -2.55
C ARG A 51 9.93 -10.92 -2.15
N GLU A 52 10.99 -10.66 -1.39
CA GLU A 52 11.84 -11.72 -0.83
C GLU A 52 11.07 -12.61 0.15
N VAL A 53 10.15 -12.07 0.96
CA VAL A 53 9.26 -12.86 1.83
C VAL A 53 8.30 -13.73 1.01
N LEU A 54 7.65 -13.16 -0.01
CA LEU A 54 6.72 -13.92 -0.89
C LEU A 54 7.45 -15.00 -1.70
N ARG A 55 8.69 -14.74 -2.11
CA ARG A 55 9.54 -15.68 -2.87
C ARG A 55 10.17 -16.75 -1.96
N ALA A 56 10.67 -16.36 -0.79
CA ALA A 56 11.24 -17.24 0.24
C ALA A 56 10.20 -18.19 0.81
N ALA A 57 8.97 -17.71 1.03
CA ALA A 57 7.88 -18.50 1.57
C ALA A 57 7.30 -19.51 0.55
N ARG A 58 7.76 -19.51 -0.72
CA ARG A 58 7.20 -20.32 -1.82
C ARG A 58 5.69 -20.40 -1.75
N LEU A 59 5.03 -19.25 -1.49
CA LEU A 59 3.58 -19.19 -1.35
C LEU A 59 2.94 -19.43 -2.73
N THR A 60 2.91 -20.69 -3.16
CA THR A 60 1.81 -21.20 -3.94
C THR A 60 0.61 -21.12 -3.03
N VAL A 61 -0.41 -20.34 -3.38
CA VAL A 61 -1.72 -20.38 -2.73
C VAL A 61 -2.53 -21.47 -3.45
N PRO A 62 -2.49 -22.74 -3.00
CA PRO A 62 -3.15 -23.83 -3.70
C PRO A 62 -4.60 -23.82 -3.19
N GLY A 63 -5.51 -23.18 -3.93
CA GLY A 63 -6.90 -23.02 -3.49
C GLY A 63 -7.56 -21.69 -3.81
N LEU A 64 -6.85 -20.74 -4.45
CA LEU A 64 -7.49 -19.59 -5.11
C LEU A 64 -8.23 -20.01 -6.39
N THR A 65 -9.15 -20.96 -6.25
CA THR A 65 -10.35 -21.07 -7.09
C THR A 65 -11.48 -20.29 -6.43
N ALA A 66 -11.20 -19.12 -5.86
CA ALA A 66 -12.23 -18.24 -5.32
C ALA A 66 -13.14 -17.83 -6.48
N ARG A 67 -14.34 -18.42 -6.52
CA ARG A 67 -15.38 -18.04 -7.47
C ARG A 67 -15.76 -16.59 -7.17
N GLY A 68 -15.48 -15.70 -8.12
CA GLY A 68 -15.85 -14.29 -8.04
C GLY A 68 -14.77 -13.36 -8.56
N ALA A 69 -15.18 -12.17 -9.00
CA ALA A 69 -14.31 -11.20 -9.66
C ALA A 69 -13.20 -10.64 -8.76
N VAL A 70 -13.43 -10.56 -7.45
CA VAL A 70 -12.48 -9.98 -6.46
C VAL A 70 -11.26 -10.88 -6.26
N GLY A 71 -11.46 -12.19 -6.08
CA GLY A 71 -10.36 -13.16 -5.89
C GLY A 71 -9.47 -13.31 -7.13
N GLN A 72 -10.07 -13.25 -8.33
CA GLN A 72 -9.34 -13.29 -9.60
C GLN A 72 -8.48 -12.03 -9.80
N ARG A 73 -8.99 -10.86 -9.39
CA ARG A 73 -8.24 -9.59 -9.45
C ARG A 73 -7.07 -9.54 -8.48
N TRP A 74 -7.26 -10.01 -7.26
CA TRP A 74 -6.17 -10.07 -6.30
C TRP A 74 -5.03 -10.99 -6.76
N GLN A 75 -5.36 -12.14 -7.36
CA GLN A 75 -4.37 -13.00 -8.01
C GLN A 75 -3.62 -12.30 -9.16
N ALA A 76 -4.33 -11.54 -9.99
CA ALA A 76 -3.70 -10.79 -11.08
C ALA A 76 -2.71 -9.75 -10.55
N ILE A 77 -3.05 -9.02 -9.49
CA ILE A 77 -2.17 -8.04 -8.82
C ILE A 77 -0.93 -8.73 -8.25
N LEU A 78 -1.09 -9.87 -7.57
CA LEU A 78 0.04 -10.65 -7.03
C LEU A 78 0.94 -11.22 -8.14
N GLN A 79 0.39 -11.56 -9.31
CA GLN A 79 1.18 -11.99 -10.46
C GLN A 79 1.92 -10.85 -11.14
N GLU A 80 1.32 -9.66 -11.29
CA GLU A 80 1.99 -8.46 -11.81
C GLU A 80 3.15 -8.05 -10.87
N LEU A 81 2.93 -8.11 -9.56
CA LEU A 81 3.96 -7.90 -8.53
C LEU A 81 5.17 -8.84 -8.66
N HIS A 82 4.93 -10.07 -9.11
CA HIS A 82 5.98 -11.07 -9.31
C HIS A 82 6.90 -10.72 -10.48
N GLY A 83 6.44 -9.93 -11.45
CA GLY A 83 7.14 -9.64 -12.71
C GLY A 83 7.96 -8.34 -12.75
N ALA A 84 7.83 -7.43 -11.79
CA ALA A 84 8.44 -6.10 -11.84
C ALA A 84 9.96 -6.06 -11.48
N PRO A 85 10.78 -5.15 -12.05
CA PRO A 85 12.21 -5.00 -11.75
C PRO A 85 12.51 -4.40 -10.36
N LEU A 86 13.69 -4.68 -9.80
CA LEU A 86 14.13 -4.34 -8.43
C LEU A 86 14.74 -2.93 -8.28
N VAL A 87 14.53 -2.29 -7.12
CA VAL A 87 15.27 -1.10 -6.64
C VAL A 87 15.79 -1.36 -5.21
N VAL A 88 17.05 -1.05 -4.92
CA VAL A 88 17.75 -1.39 -3.67
C VAL A 88 17.71 -0.22 -2.67
N GLY A 89 17.31 -0.47 -1.42
CA GLY A 89 17.36 0.50 -0.31
C GLY A 89 18.27 0.02 0.83
N VAL A 90 18.89 0.96 1.57
CA VAL A 90 19.96 0.68 2.56
C VAL A 90 19.53 1.13 3.98
N GLY A 91 19.57 0.23 4.97
CA GLY A 91 19.42 0.55 6.42
C GLY A 91 19.37 -0.71 7.31
N GLU A 92 19.56 -0.61 8.65
CA GLU A 92 19.63 -1.73 9.67
C GLU A 92 18.49 -1.78 10.76
N PRO A 93 17.97 -2.96 11.19
CA PRO A 93 16.74 -3.11 11.99
C PRO A 93 16.92 -3.00 13.49
N ASP A 94 15.90 -2.46 14.15
CA ASP A 94 15.78 -2.41 15.62
C ASP A 94 14.73 -3.43 16.12
N SER A 95 14.98 -4.02 17.29
CA SER A 95 14.46 -5.32 17.71
C SER A 95 13.54 -5.28 18.94
N ALA A 96 12.37 -4.64 18.85
CA ALA A 96 11.34 -4.70 19.88
C ALA A 96 10.09 -5.42 19.35
N GLN A 97 9.74 -6.54 19.99
CA GLN A 97 8.55 -7.34 19.73
C GLN A 97 7.36 -6.77 20.50
N ASP A 98 6.43 -6.13 19.80
CA ASP A 98 5.10 -5.81 20.30
C ASP A 98 4.04 -6.51 19.44
N ALA A 99 2.91 -6.84 20.05
CA ALA A 99 1.74 -7.34 19.33
C ALA A 99 1.41 -6.36 18.19
N LEU A 100 1.18 -6.89 16.99
CA LEU A 100 0.89 -6.07 15.83
C LEU A 100 -0.33 -5.19 16.11
N PRO A 101 -0.26 -3.86 15.86
CA PRO A 101 -1.39 -2.95 16.05
C PRO A 101 -2.62 -3.46 15.28
N ASP A 102 -3.81 -3.31 15.85
CA ASP A 102 -5.04 -3.80 15.23
C ASP A 102 -5.42 -2.99 13.97
N LEU A 103 -4.90 -1.77 13.83
CA LEU A 103 -5.05 -0.90 12.67
C LEU A 103 -3.93 -1.08 11.62
N GLU A 104 -2.96 -1.97 11.84
CA GLU A 104 -1.89 -2.27 10.86
C GLU A 104 -2.42 -2.68 9.46
N PRO A 105 -3.52 -3.42 9.30
CA PRO A 105 -4.05 -3.73 7.98
C PRO A 105 -4.44 -2.50 7.15
N ALA A 106 -4.81 -1.39 7.78
CA ALA A 106 -5.05 -0.12 7.08
C ALA A 106 -3.75 0.44 6.49
N LEU A 107 -2.63 0.26 7.19
CA LEU A 107 -1.30 0.67 6.77
C LEU A 107 -0.70 -0.20 5.65
N ASP A 108 -1.13 -1.46 5.54
CA ASP A 108 -0.72 -2.36 4.46
C ASP A 108 -1.35 -1.96 3.11
N LEU A 109 -2.46 -1.21 3.12
CA LEU A 109 -3.08 -0.69 1.90
C LEU A 109 -2.18 0.30 1.17
N HIS A 110 -1.38 1.08 1.89
CA HIS A 110 -0.45 2.03 1.28
C HIS A 110 0.58 1.32 0.41
N GLN A 111 1.08 0.17 0.87
CA GLN A 111 1.98 -0.66 0.08
C GLN A 111 1.29 -1.21 -1.16
N ALA A 112 0.03 -1.67 -1.03
CA ALA A 112 -0.75 -2.13 -2.19
C ALA A 112 -1.01 -1.02 -3.21
N MET A 113 -1.22 0.23 -2.76
CA MET A 113 -1.36 1.39 -3.64
C MET A 113 -0.02 1.77 -4.29
N GLU A 114 1.10 1.68 -3.57
CA GLU A 114 2.44 1.92 -4.11
C GLU A 114 2.74 1.00 -5.31
N VAL A 115 2.32 -0.27 -5.23
CA VAL A 115 2.42 -1.22 -6.36
C VAL A 115 1.73 -0.71 -7.62
N LEU A 116 0.51 -0.18 -7.48
CA LEU A 116 -0.25 0.33 -8.61
C LEU A 116 0.43 1.57 -9.22
N LEU A 117 1.01 2.43 -8.37
CA LEU A 117 1.78 3.60 -8.81
C LEU A 117 3.09 3.19 -9.51
N VAL A 118 3.79 2.16 -9.02
CA VAL A 118 4.98 1.61 -9.68
C VAL A 118 4.62 1.04 -11.05
N ALA A 119 3.50 0.33 -11.19
CA ALA A 119 3.05 -0.18 -12.49
C ALA A 119 2.82 0.95 -13.52
N HIS A 120 2.27 2.09 -13.07
CA HIS A 120 2.14 3.29 -13.88
C HIS A 120 3.51 3.84 -14.31
N ARG A 121 4.46 3.99 -13.39
CA ARG A 121 5.82 4.48 -13.69
C ARG A 121 6.56 3.59 -14.69
N VAL A 122 6.45 2.27 -14.52
CA VAL A 122 7.04 1.30 -15.46
C VAL A 122 6.44 1.47 -16.85
N ALA A 123 5.13 1.68 -16.96
CA ALA A 123 4.49 2.00 -18.23
C ALA A 123 4.97 3.33 -18.85
N LEU A 124 5.17 4.38 -18.06
CA LEU A 124 5.76 5.63 -18.54
C LEU A 124 7.21 5.44 -19.03
N MET A 125 8.03 4.66 -18.32
CA MET A 125 9.42 4.38 -18.74
C MET A 125 9.47 3.63 -20.08
N ASP A 126 8.49 2.76 -20.34
CA ASP A 126 8.33 2.05 -21.62
C ASP A 126 7.65 2.91 -22.71
N ALA A 127 7.25 4.15 -22.39
CA ALA A 127 6.44 5.02 -23.23
C ALA A 127 5.11 4.38 -23.71
N ASP A 128 4.55 3.49 -22.91
CA ASP A 128 3.26 2.81 -23.11
C ASP A 128 2.15 3.60 -22.39
N LEU A 129 1.68 4.66 -23.05
CA LEU A 129 0.69 5.59 -22.49
C LEU A 129 -0.67 4.93 -22.18
N PRO A 130 -1.23 4.04 -23.03
CA PRO A 130 -2.46 3.32 -22.68
C PRO A 130 -2.32 2.52 -21.39
N ARG A 131 -1.21 1.77 -21.23
CA ARG A 131 -0.94 1.01 -20.01
C ARG A 131 -0.72 1.92 -18.80
N ALA A 132 -0.03 3.04 -18.99
CA ALA A 132 0.19 4.04 -17.95
C ALA A 132 -1.13 4.63 -17.46
N ALA A 133 -2.02 5.02 -18.37
CA ALA A 133 -3.33 5.58 -18.03
C ALA A 133 -4.22 4.56 -17.30
N ALA A 134 -4.20 3.29 -17.72
CA ALA A 134 -4.94 2.22 -17.07
C ALA A 134 -4.44 1.97 -15.64
N ALA A 135 -3.11 1.87 -15.45
CA ALA A 135 -2.50 1.69 -14.14
C ALA A 135 -2.80 2.88 -13.20
N LEU A 136 -2.65 4.11 -13.68
CA LEU A 136 -2.94 5.32 -12.89
C LEU A 136 -4.42 5.43 -12.54
N SER A 137 -5.32 4.99 -13.44
CA SER A 137 -6.75 4.97 -13.15
C SER A 137 -7.10 3.99 -12.02
N ARG A 138 -6.48 2.79 -12.02
CA ARG A 138 -6.63 1.81 -10.92
C ARG A 138 -6.10 2.36 -9.60
N PHE A 139 -4.91 2.95 -9.62
CA PHE A 139 -4.32 3.64 -8.46
C PHE A 139 -5.23 4.76 -7.95
N SER A 140 -5.73 5.61 -8.84
CA SER A 140 -6.59 6.75 -8.50
C SER A 140 -7.88 6.28 -7.82
N ALA A 141 -8.54 5.25 -8.36
CA ALA A 141 -9.77 4.72 -7.79
C ALA A 141 -9.54 4.13 -6.39
N ALA A 142 -8.45 3.39 -6.19
CA ALA A 142 -8.05 2.87 -4.87
C ALA A 142 -7.77 4.00 -3.87
N MET A 143 -6.98 4.99 -4.27
CA MET A 143 -6.59 6.13 -3.41
C MET A 143 -7.78 7.00 -3.04
N LEU A 144 -8.69 7.28 -3.98
CA LEU A 144 -9.90 8.05 -3.69
C LEU A 144 -10.84 7.31 -2.75
N ALA A 145 -10.99 6.00 -2.90
CA ALA A 145 -11.80 5.20 -2.00
C ALA A 145 -11.21 5.13 -0.58
N HIS A 146 -9.88 5.02 -0.48
CA HIS A 146 -9.15 5.09 0.78
C HIS A 146 -9.38 6.44 1.48
N VAL A 147 -9.11 7.56 0.79
CA VAL A 147 -9.34 8.91 1.32
C VAL A 147 -10.80 9.11 1.74
N GLU A 148 -11.78 8.66 0.93
CA GLU A 148 -13.20 8.77 1.27
C GLU A 148 -13.54 8.02 2.56
N VAL A 149 -13.02 6.81 2.74
CA VAL A 149 -13.26 6.05 3.97
C VAL A 149 -12.63 6.75 5.17
N GLU A 150 -11.42 7.27 5.04
CA GLU A 150 -10.75 7.97 6.12
C GLU A 150 -11.46 9.25 6.51
N ASP A 151 -11.79 10.10 5.54
CA ASP A 151 -12.52 11.35 5.77
C ASP A 151 -13.87 11.10 6.45
N ARG A 152 -14.54 10.00 6.07
CA ARG A 152 -15.86 9.64 6.61
C ARG A 152 -15.81 8.97 7.97
N LEU A 153 -14.81 8.13 8.25
CA LEU A 153 -14.78 7.25 9.42
C LEU A 153 -13.60 7.51 10.37
N VAL A 154 -12.39 7.68 9.83
CA VAL A 154 -11.15 7.78 10.61
C VAL A 154 -10.98 9.20 11.16
N MET A 155 -11.06 10.21 10.28
CA MET A 155 -10.80 11.61 10.62
C MET A 155 -11.74 12.19 11.68
N PRO A 156 -13.06 11.88 11.70
CA PRO A 156 -13.93 12.32 12.78
C PRO A 156 -13.49 11.78 14.14
N ARG A 157 -13.15 10.48 14.21
CA ARG A 157 -12.68 9.85 15.45
C ARG A 157 -11.33 10.41 15.89
N TYR A 158 -10.43 10.66 14.95
CA TYR A 158 -9.14 11.25 15.25
C TYR A 158 -9.29 12.68 15.80
N ARG A 159 -10.18 13.49 15.22
CA ARG A 159 -10.49 14.85 15.70
C ARG A 159 -11.08 14.84 17.11
N ASP A 160 -12.02 13.92 17.38
CA ASP A 160 -12.62 13.75 18.71
C ASP A 160 -11.61 13.25 19.76
N ALA A 161 -10.56 12.56 19.30
CA ALA A 161 -9.46 12.07 20.12
C ALA A 161 -8.43 13.16 20.49
N ALA A 162 -8.77 14.45 20.43
CA ALA A 162 -7.85 15.54 20.72
C ALA A 162 -7.12 15.35 22.07
N PRO A 163 -5.78 15.40 22.10
CA PRO A 163 -5.02 15.33 23.36
C PRO A 163 -5.26 16.60 24.19
N ALA A 164 -5.28 16.47 25.52
CA ALA A 164 -5.55 17.58 26.43
C ALA A 164 -4.55 18.75 26.32
N GLY A 165 -3.32 18.47 25.88
CA GLY A 165 -2.27 19.46 25.64
C GLY A 165 -2.28 20.09 24.23
N GLY A 166 -3.26 19.75 23.39
CA GLY A 166 -3.27 20.12 21.97
C GLY A 166 -2.36 19.23 21.12
N TRP A 167 -2.48 19.38 19.80
CA TRP A 167 -1.77 18.56 18.83
C TRP A 167 -0.25 18.81 18.84
N ALA A 168 0.52 17.73 18.76
CA ALA A 168 1.94 17.84 18.45
C ALA A 168 2.12 18.43 17.04
N ARG A 169 3.30 19.02 16.77
CA ARG A 169 3.61 19.56 15.44
C ARG A 169 3.44 18.48 14.38
N GLY A 170 2.58 18.73 13.39
CA GLY A 170 2.32 17.79 12.30
C GLY A 170 1.25 16.74 12.60
N ALA A 171 0.68 16.72 13.81
CA ALA A 171 -0.38 15.78 14.20
C ALA A 171 -1.79 16.40 14.10
N ASP A 172 -1.91 17.67 13.72
CA ASP A 172 -3.22 18.33 13.61
C ASP A 172 -4.07 17.67 12.50
N PRO A 173 -5.33 17.28 12.77
CA PRO A 173 -6.21 16.63 11.79
C PRO A 173 -6.42 17.48 10.53
N ASP A 174 -6.38 18.81 10.63
CA ASP A 174 -6.55 19.67 9.46
C ASP A 174 -5.36 19.55 8.49
N ILE A 175 -4.16 19.12 8.96
CA ILE A 175 -3.03 18.85 8.06
C ILE A 175 -3.32 17.64 7.18
N VAL A 176 -3.84 16.56 7.77
CA VAL A 176 -4.20 15.33 7.04
C VAL A 176 -5.32 15.62 6.05
N SER A 177 -6.38 16.32 6.46
CA SER A 177 -7.46 16.71 5.54
C SER A 177 -6.96 17.59 4.38
N ASN A 178 -6.03 18.52 4.64
CA ASN A 178 -5.40 19.30 3.56
C ASN A 178 -4.54 18.44 2.62
N GLU A 179 -3.94 17.36 3.11
CA GLU A 179 -3.22 16.37 2.28
C GLU A 179 -4.22 15.60 1.41
N HIS A 180 -5.37 15.18 1.96
CA HIS A 180 -6.45 14.52 1.20
C HIS A 180 -7.00 15.39 0.06
N GLU A 181 -7.27 16.67 0.34
CA GLU A 181 -7.73 17.61 -0.70
C GLU A 181 -6.69 17.79 -1.82
N LYS A 182 -5.39 17.80 -1.48
CA LYS A 182 -4.32 17.84 -2.48
C LYS A 182 -4.30 16.54 -3.28
N ILE A 183 -4.43 15.39 -2.64
CA ILE A 183 -4.46 14.09 -3.33
C ILE A 183 -5.62 14.04 -4.33
N GLN A 184 -6.84 14.33 -3.86
CA GLN A 184 -8.06 14.35 -4.68
C GLN A 184 -7.95 15.29 -5.88
N ARG A 185 -7.29 16.44 -5.72
CA ARG A 185 -7.05 17.39 -6.81
C ARG A 185 -5.98 16.92 -7.80
N ARG A 186 -4.87 16.33 -7.33
CA ARG A 186 -3.72 15.97 -8.17
C ARG A 186 -3.96 14.74 -9.03
N LEU A 187 -4.74 13.77 -8.56
CA LEU A 187 -5.05 12.55 -9.32
C LEU A 187 -5.67 12.82 -10.71
N PRO A 188 -6.75 13.60 -10.84
CA PRO A 188 -7.33 13.91 -12.16
C PRO A 188 -6.39 14.74 -13.04
N GLU A 189 -5.57 15.63 -12.45
CA GLU A 189 -4.57 16.41 -13.20
C GLU A 189 -3.50 15.49 -13.84
N LEU A 190 -2.98 14.52 -13.07
CA LEU A 190 -1.99 13.56 -13.57
C LEU A 190 -2.59 12.68 -14.67
N LEU A 191 -3.80 12.18 -14.48
CA LEU A 191 -4.47 11.34 -15.48
C LEU A 191 -4.77 12.12 -16.77
N ALA A 192 -5.19 13.38 -16.66
CA ALA A 192 -5.38 14.25 -17.81
C ALA A 192 -4.06 14.46 -18.57
N ALA A 193 -2.97 14.74 -17.86
CA ALA A 193 -1.66 14.93 -18.48
C ALA A 193 -1.18 13.70 -19.26
N VAL A 194 -1.39 12.47 -18.74
CA VAL A 194 -1.07 11.23 -19.47
C VAL A 194 -1.87 11.14 -20.77
N ARG A 195 -3.18 11.42 -20.71
CA ARG A 195 -4.08 11.36 -21.87
C ARG A 195 -3.80 12.44 -22.91
N GLU A 196 -3.35 13.62 -22.48
CA GLU A 196 -2.92 14.70 -23.39
C GLU A 196 -1.70 14.27 -24.21
N VAL A 197 -0.70 13.65 -23.57
CA VAL A 197 0.47 13.12 -24.28
C VAL A 197 0.07 12.00 -25.25
N GLU A 198 -0.89 11.15 -24.87
CA GLU A 198 -1.42 10.09 -25.73
C GLU A 198 -2.12 10.67 -26.97
N ALA A 199 -3.00 11.66 -26.77
CA ALA A 199 -3.78 12.29 -27.84
C ALA A 199 -2.92 13.14 -28.79
N ALA A 200 -1.77 13.64 -28.34
CA ALA A 200 -0.86 14.45 -29.15
C ALA A 200 -0.23 13.68 -30.32
N GLY A 201 -0.26 12.34 -30.33
CA GLY A 201 0.23 11.54 -31.46
C GLY A 201 1.72 11.71 -31.73
N LEU A 202 2.51 11.98 -30.69
CA LEU A 202 3.94 12.32 -30.77
C LEU A 202 4.76 11.18 -31.41
N ALA A 203 5.84 11.57 -32.10
CA ALA A 203 6.85 10.61 -32.55
C ALA A 203 7.54 9.95 -31.35
N GLU A 204 8.19 8.80 -31.56
CA GLU A 204 8.72 7.98 -30.45
C GLU A 204 9.67 8.75 -29.52
N ALA A 205 10.61 9.51 -30.07
CA ALA A 205 11.57 10.27 -29.28
C ALA A 205 10.90 11.39 -28.45
N GLU A 206 9.97 12.12 -29.06
CA GLU A 206 9.20 13.18 -28.40
C GLU A 206 8.29 12.60 -27.30
N ARG A 207 7.67 11.45 -27.57
CA ARG A 207 6.85 10.73 -26.60
C ARG A 207 7.65 10.31 -25.38
N LYS A 208 8.87 9.79 -25.56
CA LYS A 208 9.77 9.43 -24.45
C LYS A 208 10.13 10.66 -23.60
N VAL A 209 10.43 11.79 -24.22
CA VAL A 209 10.69 13.05 -23.50
C VAL A 209 9.45 13.51 -22.71
N ALA A 210 8.26 13.44 -23.31
CA ALA A 210 7.02 13.76 -22.62
C ALA A 210 6.74 12.82 -21.44
N CYS A 211 7.06 11.52 -21.55
CA CYS A 211 6.94 10.58 -20.43
C CYS A 211 7.90 10.89 -19.28
N LEU A 212 9.12 11.38 -19.57
CA LEU A 212 10.04 11.84 -18.53
C LEU A 212 9.51 13.06 -17.78
N ASP A 213 8.93 14.04 -18.50
CA ASP A 213 8.29 15.20 -17.86
C ASP A 213 7.10 14.79 -16.98
N LEU A 214 6.31 13.78 -17.40
CA LEU A 214 5.25 13.22 -16.55
C LEU A 214 5.81 12.61 -15.25
N LEU A 215 6.91 11.87 -15.30
CA LEU A 215 7.57 11.31 -14.12
C LEU A 215 8.10 12.41 -13.18
N ASP A 216 8.69 13.47 -13.73
CA ASP A 216 9.17 14.61 -12.93
C ASP A 216 8.02 15.34 -12.23
N ARG A 217 6.88 15.52 -12.91
CA ARG A 217 5.67 16.10 -12.31
C ARG A 217 5.07 15.21 -11.23
N GLU A 218 5.13 13.90 -11.42
CA GLU A 218 4.62 12.93 -10.45
C GLU A 218 5.47 12.89 -9.19
N LYS A 219 6.78 13.20 -9.25
CA LYS A 219 7.66 13.22 -8.07
C LYS A 219 7.07 14.02 -6.91
N VAL A 220 6.56 15.22 -7.17
CA VAL A 220 5.95 16.07 -6.14
C VAL A 220 4.72 15.42 -5.51
N PHE A 221 3.96 14.68 -6.30
CA PHE A 221 2.80 13.93 -5.80
C PHE A 221 3.24 12.70 -5.00
N ALA A 222 4.29 12.01 -5.41
CA ALA A 222 4.86 10.89 -4.65
C ALA A 222 5.37 11.34 -3.27
N ASP A 223 6.07 12.48 -3.22
CA ASP A 223 6.54 13.06 -1.95
C ASP A 223 5.35 13.44 -1.04
N LEU A 224 4.20 13.85 -1.61
CA LEU A 224 2.96 14.07 -0.84
C LEU A 224 2.42 12.77 -0.23
N LEU A 225 2.37 11.68 -1.00
CA LEU A 225 1.89 10.38 -0.53
C LEU A 225 2.78 9.80 0.56
N GLU A 226 4.11 9.92 0.41
CA GLU A 226 5.07 9.48 1.43
C GLU A 226 4.87 10.25 2.75
N HIS A 227 4.73 11.58 2.68
CA HIS A 227 4.47 12.37 3.88
C HIS A 227 3.13 12.03 4.53
N HIS A 228 2.10 11.78 3.73
CA HIS A 228 0.79 11.36 4.22
C HIS A 228 0.91 10.01 4.96
N ASP A 229 1.47 8.96 4.33
CA ASP A 229 1.71 7.66 4.98
C ASP A 229 2.50 7.79 6.28
N LEU A 230 3.60 8.54 6.27
CA LEU A 230 4.42 8.78 7.46
C LEU A 230 3.62 9.45 8.58
N ARG A 231 2.76 10.41 8.24
CA ARG A 231 1.94 11.13 9.22
C ARG A 231 0.91 10.21 9.86
N GLU A 232 0.27 9.36 9.06
CA GLU A 232 -0.71 8.42 9.58
C GLU A 232 -0.09 7.38 10.51
N ARG A 233 1.05 6.81 10.11
CA ARG A 233 1.84 5.87 10.91
C ARG A 233 2.34 6.49 12.20
N ALA A 234 2.78 7.75 12.16
CA ALA A 234 3.39 8.41 13.31
C ALA A 234 2.36 9.01 14.28
N HIS A 235 1.17 9.38 13.80
CA HIS A 235 0.24 10.21 14.58
C HIS A 235 -1.20 9.70 14.59
N VAL A 236 -1.80 9.46 13.42
CA VAL A 236 -3.24 9.17 13.32
C VAL A 236 -3.57 7.81 13.94
N TYR A 237 -3.03 6.73 13.37
CA TYR A 237 -3.35 5.38 13.82
C TYR A 237 -2.88 5.10 15.25
N PRO A 238 -1.66 5.48 15.69
CA PRO A 238 -1.26 5.30 17.08
C PRO A 238 -2.18 6.00 18.08
N ARG A 239 -2.71 7.18 17.75
CA ARG A 239 -3.65 7.87 18.64
C ARG A 239 -4.98 7.13 18.72
N LEU A 240 -5.49 6.64 17.58
CA LEU A 240 -6.72 5.87 17.51
C LEU A 240 -6.60 4.54 18.26
N GLU A 241 -5.44 3.88 18.21
CA GLU A 241 -5.13 2.68 19.01
C GLU A 241 -5.31 2.92 20.52
N VAL A 242 -4.92 4.11 20.99
CA VAL A 242 -5.03 4.49 22.42
C VAL A 242 -6.47 4.76 22.85
N VAL A 243 -7.31 5.32 21.97
CA VAL A 243 -8.65 5.80 22.35
C VAL A 243 -9.78 4.86 21.96
N LEU A 244 -9.60 4.02 20.93
CA LEU A 244 -10.63 3.10 20.46
C LEU A 244 -10.53 1.76 21.18
N GLY A 245 -11.68 1.15 21.45
CA GLY A 245 -11.75 -0.23 21.93
C GLY A 245 -11.38 -1.24 20.82
N PRO A 246 -11.00 -2.48 21.15
CA PRO A 246 -10.61 -3.49 20.16
C PRO A 246 -11.66 -3.75 19.07
N GLU A 247 -12.95 -3.79 19.43
CA GLU A 247 -14.05 -3.99 18.48
C GLU A 247 -14.17 -2.83 17.48
N GLU A 248 -14.00 -1.59 17.96
CA GLU A 248 -14.04 -0.40 17.10
C GLU A 248 -12.85 -0.35 16.15
N ARG A 249 -11.66 -0.74 16.61
CA ARG A 249 -10.46 -0.82 15.76
C ARG A 249 -10.62 -1.86 14.67
N GLN A 250 -11.12 -3.05 15.03
CA GLN A 250 -11.38 -4.10 14.04
C GLN A 250 -12.43 -3.66 13.01
N ALA A 251 -13.53 -3.06 13.45
CA ALA A 251 -14.57 -2.55 12.55
C ALA A 251 -14.01 -1.47 11.62
N MET A 252 -13.18 -0.56 12.14
CA MET A 252 -12.51 0.47 11.35
C MET A 252 -11.57 -0.14 10.30
N ALA A 253 -10.68 -1.06 10.71
CA ALA A 253 -9.76 -1.72 9.79
C ALA A 253 -10.49 -2.44 8.65
N LEU A 254 -11.57 -3.18 8.96
CA LEU A 254 -12.40 -3.83 7.94
C LEU A 254 -13.05 -2.82 6.98
N CYS A 255 -13.58 -1.70 7.49
CA CYS A 255 -14.17 -0.67 6.63
C CYS A 255 -13.14 -0.04 5.67
N VAL A 256 -11.91 0.19 6.12
CA VAL A 256 -10.83 0.73 5.28
C VAL A 256 -10.45 -0.29 4.20
N LEU A 257 -10.31 -1.57 4.55
CA LEU A 257 -10.03 -2.64 3.60
C LEU A 257 -11.15 -2.80 2.55
N ASP A 258 -12.42 -2.76 2.98
CA ASP A 258 -13.57 -2.87 2.07
C ASP A 258 -13.61 -1.71 1.07
N GLY A 259 -13.35 -0.49 1.53
CA GLY A 259 -13.24 0.69 0.64
C GLY A 259 -12.19 0.52 -0.44
N PHE A 260 -11.00 0.06 -0.07
CA PHE A 260 -9.93 -0.22 -1.03
C PHE A 260 -10.35 -1.28 -2.06
N THR A 261 -10.95 -2.39 -1.61
CA THR A 261 -11.38 -3.45 -2.53
C THR A 261 -12.46 -2.98 -3.51
N ALA A 262 -13.37 -2.12 -3.05
CA ALA A 262 -14.40 -1.52 -3.90
C ALA A 262 -13.80 -0.56 -4.94
N GLY A 263 -12.75 0.19 -4.60
CA GLY A 263 -12.06 1.10 -5.52
C GLY A 263 -11.28 0.38 -6.64
N VAL A 264 -10.85 -0.86 -6.41
CA VAL A 264 -10.09 -1.66 -7.40
C VAL A 264 -11.02 -2.59 -8.22
N ALA A 265 -12.30 -2.73 -7.83
CA ALA A 265 -13.34 -3.53 -8.51
C ALA A 265 -13.92 -2.85 -9.76
#